data_AF-A0A372Q703-F1
#
_entry.id   AF-A0A372Q703-F1
#
_cell.length_a   1.000
_cell.length_b   1.000
_cell.length_c   1.000
_cell.angle_alpha   90.00
_cell.angle_beta   90.00
_cell.angle_gamma   90.00
#
_symmetry.space_group_name_H-M   'P 1'
#
loop_
_entity.id
_entity.type
_entity.pdbx_description
1 polymer ?
#
loop_
_entity_poly.entity_id
_entity_poly.type
_entity_poly.pdbx_seq_one_letter_code
_entity_poly.pdbx_strand_id
1 'polypeptide(L)'
;MDVGKGVIYVDVPPVLDSFINNLAKAIRFKEYVSITESLKRKILGNGGFDEQSRFSRVLDAFERGARKYEAKNSKPPVLILDNISGRVHDLKTYGNKIKIEGATFEVIRKIVLSDIKNNFHQAQMMKGEANHVIGKTIVQKMVENEKIPFDTFIELVNNKKIADELLQANVFSYNPKNETVTFQSRATEVFVKEVFT
;
A
#
# COMPACT_ATOMS: atom_id res chain seq x y z
N MET A 1 24.82 -4.84 8.34
CA MET A 1 23.79 -3.84 8.00
C MET A 1 24.33 -2.50 8.48
N ASP A 2 24.61 -1.59 7.56
CA ASP A 2 25.13 -0.26 7.91
C ASP A 2 23.98 0.73 7.83
N VAL A 3 23.26 0.84 8.94
CA VAL A 3 22.15 1.79 9.13
C VAL A 3 22.75 3.13 9.52
N GLY A 4 23.63 3.67 8.68
CA GLY A 4 24.52 4.80 9.00
C GLY A 4 23.83 6.09 9.45
N LYS A 5 22.49 6.17 9.35
CA LYS A 5 21.69 7.34 9.76
C LYS A 5 20.47 7.00 10.65
N GLY A 6 20.23 5.73 10.97
CA GLY A 6 19.10 5.32 11.81
C GLY A 6 17.70 5.48 11.23
N VAL A 7 17.56 5.91 9.98
CA VAL A 7 16.28 6.05 9.27
C VAL A 7 16.32 5.19 8.01
N ILE A 8 15.30 4.38 7.80
CA ILE A 8 15.14 3.48 6.64
C ILE A 8 13.87 3.91 5.90
N TYR A 9 14.00 4.32 4.64
CA TYR A 9 12.86 4.60 3.77
C TYR A 9 12.54 3.38 2.92
N VAL A 10 11.27 2.99 2.87
CA VAL A 10 10.80 1.86 2.06
C VAL A 10 9.52 2.27 1.34
N ASP A 11 9.55 2.27 0.01
CA ASP A 11 8.35 2.40 -0.80
C ASP A 11 7.45 1.17 -0.61
N VAL A 12 6.13 1.40 -0.48
CA VAL A 12 5.12 0.34 -0.38
C VAL A 12 4.39 0.17 -1.72
N PRO A 13 4.93 -0.62 -2.66
CA PRO A 13 4.28 -0.92 -3.93
C PRO A 13 3.10 -1.88 -3.72
N PRO A 14 2.17 -1.97 -4.70
CA PRO A 14 0.93 -2.73 -4.57
C PRO A 14 1.12 -4.26 -4.56
N VAL A 15 2.32 -4.73 -4.88
CA VAL A 15 2.66 -6.15 -4.99
C VAL A 15 3.56 -6.54 -3.83
N LEU A 16 3.17 -7.57 -3.07
CA LEU A 16 3.91 -8.05 -1.89
C LEU A 16 5.39 -8.34 -2.22
N ASP A 17 5.68 -9.00 -3.35
CA ASP A 17 7.05 -9.27 -3.78
C ASP A 17 7.86 -7.99 -4.06
N SER A 18 7.20 -6.95 -4.59
CA SER A 18 7.85 -5.66 -4.82
C SER A 18 8.14 -4.95 -3.50
N PHE A 19 7.25 -5.07 -2.50
CA PHE A 19 7.50 -4.56 -1.16
C PHE A 19 8.66 -5.31 -0.48
N ILE A 20 8.67 -6.66 -0.57
CA ILE A 20 9.76 -7.50 -0.07
C ILE A 20 11.09 -7.10 -0.73
N ASN A 21 11.09 -6.83 -2.03
CA ASN A 21 12.27 -6.35 -2.77
C ASN A 21 12.75 -4.98 -2.29
N ASN A 22 11.82 -4.03 -2.12
CA ASN A 22 12.15 -2.69 -1.65
C ASN A 22 12.73 -2.72 -0.24
N LEU A 23 12.11 -3.48 0.67
CA LEU A 23 12.62 -3.69 2.02
C LEU A 23 13.99 -4.37 1.98
N ALA A 24 14.15 -5.48 1.24
CA ALA A 24 15.41 -6.20 1.08
C ALA A 24 16.54 -5.27 0.57
N LYS A 25 16.24 -4.42 -0.42
CA LYS A 25 17.18 -3.44 -0.97
C LYS A 25 17.54 -2.37 0.07
N ALA A 26 16.56 -1.81 0.76
CA ALA A 26 16.77 -0.79 1.79
C ALA A 26 17.67 -1.31 2.93
N ILE A 27 17.50 -2.58 3.29
CA ILE A 27 18.30 -3.23 4.35
C ILE A 27 19.61 -3.86 3.85
N ARG A 28 19.89 -3.78 2.54
CA ARG A 28 21.02 -4.45 1.86
C ARG A 28 21.05 -5.96 2.15
N PHE A 29 19.90 -6.62 2.16
CA PHE A 29 19.77 -8.05 2.31
C PHE A 29 20.43 -8.75 1.12
N LYS A 30 21.34 -9.68 1.41
CA LYS A 30 21.91 -10.59 0.40
C LYS A 30 21.26 -11.95 0.59
N GLU A 31 20.57 -12.41 -0.44
CA GLU A 31 19.95 -13.72 -0.44
C GLU A 31 21.05 -14.80 -0.56
N TYR A 32 21.27 -15.54 0.51
CA TYR A 32 22.16 -16.70 0.49
C TYR A 32 21.35 -17.92 0.11
N VAL A 33 21.38 -18.30 -1.16
CA VAL A 33 20.94 -19.63 -1.57
C VAL A 33 22.16 -20.53 -1.45
N SER A 34 22.15 -21.46 -0.49
CA SER A 34 23.25 -22.41 -0.38
C SER A 34 23.34 -23.26 -1.67
N ILE A 35 24.55 -23.61 -2.10
CA ILE A 35 24.77 -24.48 -3.26
C ILE A 35 23.99 -25.80 -3.10
N THR A 36 23.87 -26.28 -1.86
CA THR A 36 23.06 -27.44 -1.48
C THR A 36 21.55 -27.26 -1.74
N GLU A 37 21.00 -26.06 -1.54
CA GLU A 37 19.60 -25.74 -1.87
C GLU A 37 19.35 -25.67 -3.38
N SER A 38 20.32 -25.11 -4.12
CA SER A 38 20.29 -25.06 -5.58
C SER A 38 20.30 -26.45 -6.21
N LEU A 39 21.14 -27.36 -5.71
CA LEU A 39 21.22 -28.74 -6.18
C LEU A 39 19.96 -29.55 -5.83
N LYS A 40 19.43 -29.40 -4.61
CA LYS A 40 18.26 -30.16 -4.12
C LYS A 40 16.98 -29.84 -4.91
N ARG A 41 16.75 -28.57 -5.27
CA ARG A 41 15.61 -28.18 -6.13
C ARG A 41 15.65 -28.79 -7.53
N LYS A 42 16.85 -29.06 -8.06
CA LYS A 42 17.04 -29.63 -9.39
C LYS A 42 16.83 -31.15 -9.43
N ILE A 43 16.98 -31.83 -8.29
CA ILE A 43 17.00 -33.30 -8.22
C ILE A 43 15.70 -33.88 -7.65
N LEU A 44 15.08 -33.26 -6.64
CA LEU A 44 14.01 -33.91 -5.86
C LEU A 44 12.57 -33.51 -6.22
N GLY A 45 12.38 -32.52 -7.10
CA GLY A 45 11.03 -32.01 -7.39
C GLY A 45 10.40 -31.30 -6.20
N ASN A 46 9.41 -30.46 -6.49
CA ASN A 46 8.92 -29.40 -5.60
C ASN A 46 7.98 -29.94 -4.50
N GLY A 47 8.48 -30.82 -3.62
CA GLY A 47 7.69 -31.51 -2.59
C GLY A 47 8.28 -31.42 -1.19
N GLY A 48 7.83 -30.44 -0.41
CA GLY A 48 7.61 -30.54 1.05
C GLY A 48 8.80 -30.36 2.01
N PHE A 49 8.91 -29.15 2.57
CA PHE A 49 8.93 -28.78 4.01
C PHE A 49 9.98 -27.73 4.44
N ASP A 50 9.43 -26.73 5.14
CA ASP A 50 10.01 -25.62 5.92
C ASP A 50 10.81 -24.54 5.18
N GLU A 51 10.24 -24.01 4.11
CA GLU A 51 10.76 -22.82 3.45
C GLU A 51 10.24 -21.57 4.15
N GLN A 52 10.98 -21.08 5.16
CA GLN A 52 10.74 -19.76 5.71
C GLN A 52 10.64 -18.78 4.53
N SER A 53 9.44 -18.21 4.33
CA SER A 53 9.14 -17.40 3.15
C SER A 53 10.20 -16.32 2.97
N ARG A 54 10.46 -15.91 1.71
CA ARG A 54 11.40 -14.82 1.44
C ARG A 54 11.09 -13.56 2.26
N PHE A 55 9.81 -13.30 2.50
CA PHE A 55 9.35 -12.25 3.40
C PHE A 55 9.89 -12.43 4.83
N SER A 56 9.66 -13.60 5.43
CA SER A 56 10.14 -13.93 6.77
C SER A 56 11.67 -13.80 6.89
N ARG A 57 12.43 -14.27 5.88
CA ARG A 57 13.90 -14.13 5.87
C ARG A 57 14.36 -12.67 5.82
N VAL A 58 13.68 -11.84 5.04
CA VAL A 58 13.94 -10.40 4.93
C VAL A 58 13.57 -9.67 6.24
N LEU A 59 12.43 -10.02 6.84
CA LEU A 59 11.97 -9.43 8.10
C LEU A 59 12.90 -9.76 9.27
N ASP A 60 13.34 -11.02 9.38
CA ASP A 60 14.32 -11.43 10.38
C ASP A 60 15.66 -10.68 10.22
N ALA A 61 16.09 -10.45 8.98
CA ALA A 61 17.30 -9.68 8.72
C ALA A 61 17.16 -8.22 9.14
N PHE A 62 15.98 -7.63 8.90
CA PHE A 62 15.62 -6.30 9.39
C PHE A 62 15.66 -6.26 10.93
N GLU A 63 15.00 -7.19 11.62
CA GLU A 63 14.96 -7.23 13.09
C GLU A 63 16.36 -7.38 13.71
N ARG A 64 17.18 -8.30 13.18
CA ARG A 64 18.57 -8.46 13.63
C ARG A 64 19.38 -7.17 13.44
N GLY A 65 19.14 -6.49 12.33
CA GLY A 65 19.74 -5.19 12.03
C GLY A 65 19.32 -4.11 13.01
N ALA A 66 18.03 -4.04 13.32
CA ALA A 66 17.46 -3.08 14.26
C ALA A 66 18.00 -3.27 15.68
N ARG A 67 18.05 -4.52 16.18
CA ARG A 67 18.64 -4.84 17.49
C ARG A 67 20.10 -4.42 17.59
N LYS A 68 20.90 -4.65 16.54
CA LYS A 68 22.31 -4.22 16.48
C LYS A 68 22.45 -2.70 16.48
N TYR A 69 21.58 -2.00 15.75
CA TYR A 69 21.57 -0.54 15.74
C TYR A 69 21.20 0.02 17.12
N GLU A 70 20.15 -0.51 17.75
CA GLU A 70 19.69 -0.09 19.06
C GLU A 70 20.75 -0.29 20.14
N ALA A 71 21.40 -1.46 20.16
CA ALA A 71 22.51 -1.74 21.08
C ALA A 71 23.68 -0.75 20.94
N LYS A 72 23.92 -0.23 19.73
CA LYS A 72 25.01 0.73 19.46
C LYS A 72 24.62 2.18 19.75
N ASN A 73 23.36 2.56 19.53
CA ASN A 73 22.93 3.96 19.49
C ASN A 73 21.98 4.32 20.64
N SER A 74 21.64 3.38 21.52
CA SER A 74 20.67 3.54 22.62
C SER A 74 19.30 4.04 22.17
N LYS A 75 18.96 3.82 20.89
CA LYS A 75 17.66 4.15 20.28
C LYS A 75 17.40 3.23 19.08
N PRO A 76 16.14 2.79 18.85
CA PRO A 76 15.82 1.95 17.70
C PRO A 76 15.96 2.73 16.38
N PRO A 77 16.18 2.05 15.24
CA PRO A 77 16.06 2.70 13.95
C PRO A 77 14.60 3.00 13.62
N VAL A 78 14.37 4.06 12.84
CA VAL A 78 13.04 4.46 12.37
C VAL A 78 12.82 3.90 10.96
N LEU A 79 11.74 3.14 10.76
CA LEU A 79 11.28 2.71 9.44
C LEU A 79 10.19 3.67 8.98
N ILE A 80 10.45 4.38 7.89
CA ILE A 80 9.49 5.25 7.21
C ILE A 80 9.00 4.51 5.98
N LEU A 81 7.71 4.22 5.96
CA LEU A 81 7.05 3.65 4.81
C LEU A 81 6.52 4.78 3.94
N ASP A 82 7.12 4.96 2.77
CA ASP A 82 6.76 6.03 1.85
C ASP A 82 5.48 5.67 1.07
N ASN A 83 4.70 6.68 0.70
CA ASN A 83 3.39 6.55 0.03
C ASN A 83 2.26 5.89 0.85
N ILE A 84 2.36 5.83 2.19
CA ILE A 84 1.21 5.53 3.06
C ILE A 84 0.51 6.86 3.41
N SER A 85 -0.15 7.48 2.43
CA SER A 85 -0.97 8.67 2.69
C SER A 85 -2.12 8.35 3.66
N GLY A 86 -2.00 8.81 4.91
CA GLY A 86 -3.13 9.04 5.83
C GLY A 86 -3.56 7.92 6.77
N ARG A 87 -2.97 6.72 6.74
CA ARG A 87 -3.55 5.54 7.43
C ARG A 87 -2.60 4.78 8.35
N VAL A 88 -1.68 5.47 9.03
CA VAL A 88 -0.81 4.87 10.06
C VAL A 88 -1.62 4.24 11.20
N HIS A 89 -2.74 4.88 11.56
CA HIS A 89 -3.71 4.34 12.52
C HIS A 89 -4.31 3.01 12.06
N ASP A 90 -4.71 2.93 10.78
CA ASP A 90 -5.36 1.74 10.24
C ASP A 90 -4.36 0.60 10.10
N LEU A 91 -3.10 0.90 9.72
CA LEU A 91 -2.04 -0.10 9.67
C LEU A 91 -1.79 -0.73 11.05
N LYS A 92 -1.75 0.07 12.11
CA LYS A 92 -1.65 -0.43 13.49
C LYS A 92 -2.88 -1.26 13.87
N THR A 93 -4.07 -0.80 13.50
CA THR A 93 -5.33 -1.50 13.77
C THR A 93 -5.37 -2.85 13.07
N TYR A 94 -5.09 -2.91 11.77
CA TYR A 94 -5.07 -4.13 10.98
C TYR A 94 -3.96 -5.09 11.46
N GLY A 95 -2.78 -4.56 11.80
CA GLY A 95 -1.69 -5.36 12.39
C GLY A 95 -2.10 -6.01 13.71
N ASN A 96 -2.81 -5.28 14.59
CA ASN A 96 -3.36 -5.82 15.83
C ASN A 96 -4.43 -6.88 15.57
N LYS A 97 -5.34 -6.66 14.61
CA LYS A 97 -6.36 -7.66 14.24
C LYS A 97 -5.76 -8.97 13.75
N ILE A 98 -4.70 -8.91 12.95
CA ILE A 98 -3.99 -10.10 12.49
C ILE A 98 -3.27 -10.78 13.67
N LYS A 99 -2.50 -10.02 14.46
CA LYS A 99 -1.62 -10.57 15.49
C LYS A 99 -2.34 -11.03 16.76
N ILE A 100 -3.39 -10.32 17.16
CA ILE A 100 -4.11 -10.52 18.43
C ILE A 100 -5.40 -11.28 18.21
N GLU A 101 -6.17 -10.94 17.16
CA GLU A 101 -7.48 -11.54 16.89
C GLU A 101 -7.40 -12.71 15.90
N GLY A 102 -6.22 -13.00 15.33
CA GLY A 102 -6.04 -14.07 14.34
C GLY A 102 -6.78 -13.81 13.01
N ALA A 103 -7.11 -12.55 12.72
CA ALA A 103 -7.86 -12.20 11.52
C ALA A 103 -7.09 -12.58 10.25
N THR A 104 -7.80 -13.19 9.30
CA THR A 104 -7.22 -13.50 7.99
C THR A 104 -7.07 -12.25 7.14
N PHE A 105 -6.18 -12.29 6.15
CA PHE A 105 -6.04 -11.20 5.18
C PHE A 105 -7.35 -10.88 4.44
N GLU A 106 -8.20 -11.90 4.21
CA GLU A 106 -9.51 -11.72 3.59
C GLU A 106 -10.44 -10.86 4.46
N VAL A 107 -10.44 -11.07 5.77
CA VAL A 107 -11.21 -10.25 6.73
C VAL A 107 -10.71 -8.80 6.70
N ILE A 108 -9.39 -8.60 6.72
CA ILE A 108 -8.81 -7.25 6.63
C ILE A 108 -9.17 -6.58 5.29
N ARG A 109 -9.09 -7.32 4.18
CA ARG A 109 -9.49 -6.82 2.85
C ARG A 109 -10.95 -6.36 2.86
N LYS A 110 -11.86 -7.13 3.46
CA LYS A 110 -13.28 -6.75 3.59
C LYS A 110 -13.47 -5.46 4.38
N ILE A 111 -12.74 -5.27 5.48
CA ILE A 111 -12.78 -4.04 6.27
C ILE A 111 -12.30 -2.84 5.42
N VAL A 112 -11.14 -2.96 4.79
CA VAL A 112 -10.58 -1.88 3.95
C VAL A 112 -11.52 -1.50 2.81
N LEU A 113 -12.09 -2.48 2.11
CA LEU A 113 -13.04 -2.22 1.02
C LEU A 113 -14.34 -1.62 1.54
N SER A 114 -14.78 -1.96 2.75
CA SER A 114 -15.95 -1.35 3.39
C SER A 114 -15.69 0.13 3.71
N ASP A 115 -14.52 0.46 4.25
CA ASP A 115 -14.13 1.85 4.53
C ASP A 115 -14.09 2.68 3.24
N ILE A 116 -13.50 2.11 2.18
CA ILE A 116 -13.48 2.75 0.86
C ILE A 116 -14.91 2.94 0.34
N LYS A 117 -15.76 1.92 0.40
CA LYS A 117 -17.15 2.03 -0.03
C LYS A 117 -17.89 3.15 0.72
N ASN A 118 -17.65 3.31 2.02
CA ASN A 118 -18.20 4.40 2.82
C ASN A 118 -17.74 5.77 2.30
N ASN A 119 -16.46 5.92 1.93
CA ASN A 119 -15.95 7.14 1.30
C ASN A 119 -16.67 7.45 -0.03
N PHE A 120 -16.96 6.43 -0.85
CA PHE A 120 -17.75 6.62 -2.09
C PHE A 120 -19.18 7.06 -1.82
N HIS A 121 -19.83 6.52 -0.78
CA HIS A 121 -21.15 6.98 -0.35
C HIS A 121 -21.11 8.43 0.17
N GLN A 122 -20.08 8.81 0.93
CA GLN A 122 -19.87 10.21 1.36
C GLN A 122 -19.68 11.15 0.17
N ALA A 123 -18.98 10.69 -0.87
CA ALA A 123 -18.81 11.40 -2.12
C ALA A 123 -20.07 11.37 -3.03
N GLN A 124 -21.10 10.62 -2.66
CA GLN A 124 -22.31 10.37 -3.44
C GLN A 124 -22.04 9.76 -4.82
N MET A 125 -21.03 8.90 -4.93
CA MET A 125 -20.57 8.34 -6.20
C MET A 125 -21.14 6.93 -6.47
N MET A 126 -21.85 6.31 -5.54
CA MET A 126 -22.42 4.97 -5.74
C MET A 126 -23.63 5.01 -6.67
N LYS A 127 -23.95 3.87 -7.30
CA LYS A 127 -25.05 3.79 -8.27
C LYS A 127 -26.37 4.29 -7.65
N GLY A 128 -26.96 5.31 -8.28
CA GLY A 128 -28.20 5.95 -7.83
C GLY A 128 -28.01 7.21 -6.97
N GLU A 129 -26.77 7.55 -6.62
CA GLU A 129 -26.44 8.77 -5.87
C GLU A 129 -26.13 9.95 -6.80
N ALA A 130 -26.19 11.16 -6.24
CA ALA A 130 -26.19 12.41 -7.01
C ALA A 130 -24.93 12.62 -7.87
N ASN A 131 -23.75 12.21 -7.39
CA ASN A 131 -22.49 12.38 -8.08
C ASN A 131 -22.04 11.12 -8.84
N HIS A 132 -22.91 10.10 -8.98
CA HIS A 132 -22.53 8.83 -9.61
C HIS A 132 -21.99 9.00 -11.03
N VAL A 133 -22.66 9.80 -11.86
CA VAL A 133 -22.28 10.00 -13.27
C VAL A 133 -20.94 10.73 -13.37
N ILE A 134 -20.82 11.87 -12.67
CA ILE A 134 -19.59 12.67 -12.61
C ILE A 134 -18.43 11.82 -12.08
N GLY A 135 -18.66 11.13 -10.97
CA GLY A 135 -17.68 10.27 -10.33
C GLY A 135 -17.22 9.13 -11.25
N LYS A 136 -18.15 8.48 -11.96
CA LYS A 136 -17.82 7.44 -12.94
C LYS A 136 -16.94 7.98 -14.06
N THR A 137 -17.24 9.16 -14.60
CA THR A 137 -16.42 9.80 -15.66
C THR A 137 -15.00 10.06 -15.18
N ILE A 138 -14.82 10.59 -13.96
CA ILE A 138 -13.50 10.87 -13.37
C ILE A 138 -12.74 9.55 -13.15
N VAL A 139 -13.40 8.55 -12.57
CA VAL A 139 -12.82 7.22 -12.31
C VAL A 139 -12.33 6.59 -13.61
N GLN A 140 -13.14 6.60 -14.67
CA GLN A 140 -12.75 6.05 -15.98
C GLN A 140 -11.51 6.76 -16.53
N LYS A 141 -11.47 8.09 -16.46
CA LYS A 141 -10.32 8.87 -16.92
C LYS A 141 -9.05 8.59 -16.12
N MET A 142 -9.16 8.40 -14.81
CA MET A 142 -8.02 8.04 -13.95
C MET A 142 -7.57 6.59 -14.16
N VAL A 143 -8.47 5.65 -14.43
CA VAL A 143 -8.09 4.26 -14.75
C VAL A 143 -7.26 4.20 -16.04
N GLU A 144 -7.55 5.07 -17.01
CA GLU A 144 -6.79 5.19 -18.26
C GLU A 144 -5.41 5.84 -18.08
N ASN A 145 -5.31 6.87 -17.23
CA ASN A 145 -4.14 7.76 -17.18
C ASN A 145 -3.31 7.66 -15.88
N GLU A 146 -3.70 6.79 -14.94
CA GLU A 146 -3.24 6.67 -13.53
C GLU A 146 -3.48 7.92 -12.65
N LYS A 147 -3.40 9.11 -13.25
CA LYS A 147 -3.59 10.43 -12.66
C LYS A 147 -4.13 11.39 -13.71
N ILE A 148 -4.74 12.49 -13.27
CA ILE A 148 -5.20 13.56 -14.15
C ILE A 148 -4.72 14.92 -13.65
N PRO A 149 -4.48 15.90 -14.54
CA PRO A 149 -4.27 17.29 -14.11
C PRO A 149 -5.44 17.80 -13.28
N PHE A 150 -5.16 18.69 -12.32
CA PHE A 150 -6.20 19.27 -11.47
C PHE A 150 -7.20 20.10 -12.27
N ASP A 151 -6.75 20.84 -13.28
CA ASP A 151 -7.65 21.59 -14.16
C ASP A 151 -8.62 20.66 -14.90
N THR A 152 -8.11 19.52 -15.42
CA THR A 152 -8.96 18.49 -16.03
C THR A 152 -9.97 17.92 -15.03
N PHE A 153 -9.59 17.71 -13.77
CA PHE A 153 -10.52 17.29 -12.73
C PHE A 153 -11.61 18.34 -12.50
N ILE A 154 -11.25 19.62 -12.38
CA ILE A 154 -12.20 20.72 -12.19
C ILE A 154 -13.16 20.85 -13.39
N GLU A 155 -12.65 20.72 -14.61
CA GLU A 155 -13.45 20.73 -15.84
C GLU A 155 -14.46 19.57 -15.89
N LEU A 156 -14.04 18.35 -15.51
CA LEU A 156 -14.91 17.18 -15.47
C LEU A 156 -16.03 17.30 -14.44
N VAL A 157 -15.74 17.90 -13.28
CA VAL A 157 -16.75 18.13 -12.24
C VAL A 157 -17.67 19.30 -12.61
N ASN A 158 -17.11 20.35 -13.23
CA ASN A 158 -17.79 21.59 -13.62
C ASN A 158 -18.61 22.23 -12.49
N ASN A 159 -18.21 22.00 -11.23
CA ASN A 159 -18.85 22.55 -10.05
C ASN A 159 -17.86 22.54 -8.88
N LYS A 160 -17.43 23.73 -8.45
CA LYS A 160 -16.42 23.87 -7.40
C LYS A 160 -16.82 23.21 -6.08
N LYS A 161 -18.10 23.32 -5.67
CA LYS A 161 -18.58 22.75 -4.41
C LYS A 161 -18.48 21.22 -4.44
N ILE A 162 -18.92 20.61 -5.54
CA ILE A 162 -18.82 19.15 -5.73
C ILE A 162 -17.34 18.74 -5.77
N ALA A 163 -16.47 19.50 -6.43
CA ALA A 163 -15.04 19.19 -6.50
C ALA A 163 -14.41 19.15 -5.10
N ASP A 164 -14.74 20.13 -4.24
CA ASP A 164 -14.30 20.17 -2.85
C ASP A 164 -14.85 18.98 -2.04
N GLU A 165 -16.14 18.64 -2.20
CA GLU A 165 -16.78 17.50 -1.55
C GLU A 165 -16.11 16.15 -1.94
N LEU A 166 -15.81 15.96 -3.23
CA LEU A 166 -15.15 14.75 -3.74
C LEU A 166 -13.72 14.58 -3.20
N LEU A 167 -12.99 15.67 -3.02
CA LEU A 167 -11.65 15.65 -2.41
C LEU A 167 -11.72 15.41 -0.90
N GLN A 168 -12.68 16.02 -0.21
CA GLN A 168 -12.87 15.85 1.24
C GLN A 168 -13.33 14.44 1.62
N ALA A 169 -14.08 13.77 0.74
CA ALA A 169 -14.55 12.41 0.95
C ALA A 169 -13.45 11.33 0.91
N ASN A 170 -12.17 11.69 0.70
CA ASN A 170 -11.04 10.77 0.66
C ASN A 170 -11.16 9.65 -0.38
N VAL A 171 -11.86 9.92 -1.48
CA VAL A 171 -11.86 9.06 -2.69
C VAL A 171 -10.67 9.41 -3.58
N PHE A 172 -10.41 10.71 -3.71
CA PHE A 172 -9.32 11.27 -4.50
C PHE A 172 -8.30 11.96 -3.60
N SER A 173 -7.09 12.15 -4.13
CA SER A 173 -6.03 12.91 -3.49
C SER A 173 -5.50 13.95 -4.46
N TYR A 174 -5.44 15.20 -4.03
CA TYR A 174 -4.82 16.29 -4.76
C TYR A 174 -3.36 16.47 -4.31
N ASN A 175 -2.44 16.55 -5.27
CA ASN A 175 -1.05 16.87 -5.02
C ASN A 175 -0.75 18.28 -5.58
N PRO A 176 -0.54 19.29 -4.71
CA PRO A 176 -0.31 20.66 -5.15
C PRO A 176 1.05 20.88 -5.81
N LYS A 177 2.05 20.01 -5.57
CA LYS A 177 3.39 20.18 -6.14
C LYS A 177 3.42 19.96 -7.65
N ASN A 178 2.59 19.03 -8.13
CA ASN A 178 2.53 18.67 -9.54
C ASN A 178 1.14 18.94 -10.15
N GLU A 179 0.25 19.57 -9.37
CA GLU A 179 -1.11 19.94 -9.76
C GLU A 179 -1.88 18.76 -10.39
N THR A 180 -1.76 17.58 -9.78
CA THR A 180 -2.46 16.37 -10.24
C THR A 180 -3.39 15.80 -9.17
N VAL A 181 -4.40 15.09 -9.64
CA VAL A 181 -5.31 14.30 -8.81
C VAL A 181 -5.09 12.83 -9.11
N THR A 182 -5.06 12.02 -8.05
CA THR A 182 -4.98 10.55 -8.10
C THR A 182 -6.10 9.95 -7.26
N PHE A 183 -6.25 8.61 -7.30
CA PHE A 183 -6.97 7.92 -6.22
C PHE A 183 -6.26 8.15 -4.89
N GLN A 184 -7.03 8.15 -3.79
CA GLN A 184 -6.49 8.33 -2.44
C GLN A 184 -5.49 7.23 -2.06
N SER A 185 -5.71 6.01 -2.55
CA SER A 185 -4.86 4.85 -2.29
C SER A 185 -5.01 3.79 -3.37
N ARG A 186 -4.07 2.85 -3.42
CA ARG A 186 -4.19 1.68 -4.32
C ARG A 186 -5.43 0.84 -4.02
N ALA A 187 -5.79 0.67 -2.76
CA ALA A 187 -6.99 -0.10 -2.40
C ALA A 187 -8.25 0.55 -2.99
N THR A 188 -8.28 1.89 -3.08
CA THR A 188 -9.33 2.64 -3.78
C THR A 188 -9.34 2.33 -5.28
N GLU A 189 -8.16 2.29 -5.92
CA GLU A 189 -8.03 1.91 -7.33
C GLU A 189 -8.52 0.47 -7.60
N VAL A 190 -8.21 -0.47 -6.70
CA VAL A 190 -8.71 -1.86 -6.78
C VAL A 190 -10.23 -1.88 -6.65
N PHE A 191 -10.79 -1.17 -5.66
CA PHE A 191 -12.23 -1.06 -5.46
C PHE A 191 -12.95 -0.53 -6.71
N VAL A 192 -12.44 0.55 -7.32
CA VAL A 192 -13.12 1.12 -8.51
C VAL A 192 -13.06 0.19 -9.72
N LYS A 193 -11.99 -0.59 -9.89
CA LYS A 193 -11.89 -1.61 -10.95
C LYS A 193 -12.84 -2.79 -10.71
N GLU A 194 -13.29 -3.01 -9.49
CA GLU A 194 -14.28 -4.04 -9.15
C GLU A 194 -15.73 -3.54 -9.28
N VAL A 195 -15.96 -2.23 -9.20
CA VAL A 195 -17.30 -1.64 -9.03
C VAL A 195 -17.74 -0.72 -10.18
N PHE A 196 -16.82 0.00 -10.82
CA PHE A 196 -17.12 1.07 -11.79
C PHE A 196 -16.72 0.78 -13.24
N THR A 197 -15.89 -0.23 -13.47
CA THR A 197 -15.51 -0.76 -14.80
C THR A 197 -16.25 -2.05 -15.09
#